data_AF-A0A383CIT6-F1
#
_entry.id   AF-A0A383CIT6-F1
#
_cell.length_a   1.000
_cell.length_b   1.000
_cell.length_c   1.000
_cell.angle_alpha   90.00
_cell.angle_beta   90.00
_cell.angle_gamma   90.00
#
_symmetry.space_group_name_H-M   'P 1'
#
loop_
_entity.id
_entity.type
_entity.pdbx_description
1 polymer ?
#
loop_
_entity_poly.entity_id
_entity_poly.type
_entity_poly.pdbx_seq_one_letter_code
_entity_poly.pdbx_strand_id
1 'polypeptide(L)'
;TTAPPEVLKVATINLLHGLEYASDCAPATDQCAAPARLRALWALIQDDLGCPNVVALQEVSPRQQELVPDTLLVLCEGRYQLVVDDRGLPDQEMILTNIPVLDEAYTELAGAPIWSAHWARLEAGFGPVDVVATHFASGSLNLECEEPGVMGCSEACALGDDYGACHPRQTLALLESLSADAVLQLVVGDLNRPIGDSRITTLTDAGFVDAYLEAGRPECDPETGEGGSCCVEGGPPPAG
;
A
#
# COMPACT_ATOMS: atom_id res chain seq x y z
N THR A 1 31.21 0.46 22.30
CA THR A 1 30.56 1.07 21.12
C THR A 1 29.25 0.37 20.94
N THR A 2 28.14 1.05 21.22
CA THR A 2 26.79 0.53 21.00
C THR A 2 26.58 0.42 19.49
N ALA A 3 26.03 -0.70 19.01
CA ALA A 3 25.63 -0.81 17.62
C ALA A 3 24.64 0.32 17.28
N PRO A 4 24.64 0.85 16.04
CA PRO A 4 23.61 1.79 15.62
C PRO A 4 22.23 1.13 15.82
N PRO A 5 21.18 1.94 16.11
CA PRO A 5 19.84 1.41 16.25
C PRO A 5 19.45 0.72 14.95
N GLU A 6 18.73 -0.39 15.08
CA GLU A 6 18.12 -1.07 13.94
C GLU A 6 17.09 -0.14 13.29
N VAL A 7 17.10 -0.07 11.95
CA VAL A 7 16.26 0.82 11.17
C VAL A 7 15.40 -0.01 10.24
N LEU A 8 14.08 0.18 10.33
CA LEU A 8 13.13 -0.36 9.38
C LEU A 8 12.99 0.59 8.19
N LYS A 9 13.33 0.12 6.98
CA LYS A 9 13.12 0.86 5.73
C LYS A 9 11.86 0.35 5.04
N VAL A 10 10.94 1.25 4.72
CA VAL A 10 9.66 0.91 4.07
C VAL A 10 9.50 1.75 2.82
N ALA A 11 9.07 1.12 1.73
CA ALA A 11 8.65 1.79 0.51
C ALA A 11 7.18 1.47 0.24
N THR A 12 6.42 2.44 -0.26
CA THR A 12 5.05 2.25 -0.72
C THR A 12 4.92 2.72 -2.16
N ILE A 13 4.35 1.90 -3.03
CA ILE A 13 4.33 2.15 -4.47
C ILE A 13 3.00 1.69 -5.06
N ASN A 14 2.21 2.64 -5.54
CA ASN A 14 1.07 2.35 -6.42
C ASN A 14 1.59 2.02 -7.83
N LEU A 15 1.31 0.81 -8.31
CA LEU A 15 1.85 0.31 -9.57
C LEU A 15 1.09 0.78 -10.79
N LEU A 16 -0.09 1.37 -10.66
CA LEU A 16 -1.06 1.59 -11.71
C LEU A 16 -1.46 0.29 -12.44
N HIS A 17 -2.63 -0.24 -12.11
CA HIS A 17 -3.10 -1.58 -12.50
C HIS A 17 -3.32 -1.72 -14.01
N GLY A 18 -3.39 -0.62 -14.76
CA GLY A 18 -3.43 -0.67 -16.22
C GLY A 18 -4.62 -1.48 -16.72
N LEU A 19 -5.82 -1.23 -16.20
CA LEU A 19 -7.03 -1.94 -16.63
C LEU A 19 -7.52 -1.34 -17.96
N GLU A 20 -7.90 -2.21 -18.91
CA GLU A 20 -8.35 -1.80 -20.25
C GLU A 20 -9.43 -0.72 -20.23
N TYR A 21 -10.48 -0.92 -19.41
CA TYR A 21 -11.61 0.00 -19.32
C TYR A 21 -11.26 1.34 -18.64
N ALA A 22 -10.16 1.39 -17.87
CA ALA A 22 -9.73 2.58 -17.13
C ALA A 22 -8.57 3.32 -17.82
N SER A 23 -7.78 2.64 -18.66
CA SER A 23 -6.47 3.13 -19.10
C SER A 23 -6.01 2.67 -20.50
N ASP A 24 -6.91 2.08 -21.31
CA ASP A 24 -6.64 1.60 -22.69
C ASP A 24 -5.50 0.57 -22.79
N CYS A 25 -5.17 -0.07 -21.67
CA CYS A 25 -4.17 -1.11 -21.55
C CYS A 25 -4.72 -2.47 -22.01
N ALA A 26 -5.11 -2.57 -23.28
CA ALA A 26 -5.69 -3.78 -23.85
C ALA A 26 -4.73 -4.99 -23.74
N PRO A 27 -5.22 -6.25 -23.70
CA PRO A 27 -4.39 -7.45 -23.63
C PRO A 27 -3.29 -7.53 -24.70
N ALA A 28 -3.52 -6.96 -25.89
CA ALA A 28 -2.53 -6.90 -26.97
C ALA A 28 -1.26 -6.10 -26.63
N THR A 29 -1.33 -5.24 -25.61
CA THR A 29 -0.18 -4.47 -25.09
C THR A 29 0.54 -5.19 -23.93
N ASP A 30 0.12 -6.41 -23.59
CA ASP A 30 0.50 -7.12 -22.35
C ASP A 30 0.20 -6.24 -21.11
N GLN A 31 -1.02 -5.69 -21.08
CA GLN A 31 -1.54 -4.78 -20.04
C GLN A 31 -0.58 -3.62 -19.74
N CYS A 32 -0.37 -2.76 -20.76
CA CYS A 32 0.56 -1.63 -20.72
C CYS A 32 2.01 -2.06 -20.45
N ALA A 33 2.48 -3.07 -21.18
CA ALA A 33 3.83 -3.60 -21.08
C ALA A 33 4.21 -3.99 -19.63
N ALA A 34 3.31 -4.70 -18.93
CA ALA A 34 3.47 -5.10 -17.54
C ALA A 34 4.87 -5.69 -17.23
N PRO A 35 5.47 -6.59 -18.04
CA PRO A 35 6.82 -7.09 -17.79
C PRO A 35 7.91 -6.00 -17.81
N ALA A 36 7.79 -5.01 -18.69
CA ALA A 36 8.77 -3.92 -18.78
C ALA A 36 8.63 -2.97 -17.58
N ARG A 37 7.40 -2.67 -17.16
CA ARG A 37 7.11 -1.87 -15.97
C ARG A 37 7.59 -2.55 -14.69
N LEU A 38 7.39 -3.86 -14.57
CA LEU A 38 7.88 -4.64 -13.43
C LEU A 38 9.41 -4.66 -13.36
N ARG A 39 10.10 -4.75 -14.51
CA ARG A 39 11.57 -4.60 -14.54
C ARG A 39 12.03 -3.21 -14.09
N ALA A 40 11.34 -2.15 -14.50
CA ALA A 40 11.65 -0.79 -14.07
C ALA A 40 11.43 -0.63 -12.56
N LEU A 41 10.33 -1.19 -12.03
CA LEU A 41 10.07 -1.23 -10.59
C LEU A 41 11.16 -1.98 -9.82
N TRP A 42 11.65 -3.11 -10.34
CA TRP A 42 12.72 -3.87 -9.67
C TRP A 42 14.03 -3.09 -9.66
N ALA A 43 14.35 -2.38 -10.74
CA ALA A 43 15.50 -1.48 -10.79
C ALA A 43 15.37 -0.36 -9.74
N LEU A 44 14.19 0.29 -9.64
CA LEU A 44 13.92 1.30 -8.60
C LEU A 44 14.14 0.73 -7.19
N ILE A 45 13.54 -0.42 -6.87
CA ILE A 45 13.64 -1.04 -5.54
C ILE A 45 15.08 -1.43 -5.20
N GLN A 46 15.82 -1.98 -6.18
CA GLN A 46 17.17 -2.48 -5.95
C GLN A 46 18.23 -1.38 -5.97
N ASP A 47 18.21 -0.56 -7.01
CA ASP A 47 19.33 0.33 -7.35
C ASP A 47 19.15 1.71 -6.69
N ASP A 48 17.92 2.22 -6.61
CA ASP A 48 17.63 3.56 -6.09
C ASP A 48 17.23 3.53 -4.60
N LEU A 49 16.33 2.62 -4.23
CA LEU A 49 15.84 2.48 -2.84
C LEU A 49 16.75 1.59 -1.98
N GLY A 50 17.69 0.87 -2.59
CA GLY A 50 18.69 0.06 -1.90
C GLY A 50 18.08 -1.11 -1.12
N CYS A 51 17.09 -1.79 -1.69
CA CYS A 51 16.42 -2.97 -1.12
C CYS A 51 15.84 -2.73 0.29
N PRO A 52 14.77 -1.92 0.44
CA PRO A 52 14.11 -1.66 1.73
C PRO A 52 13.64 -2.95 2.41
N ASN A 53 13.36 -2.91 3.72
CA ASN A 53 12.90 -4.09 4.44
C ASN A 53 11.51 -4.55 4.01
N VAL A 54 10.63 -3.57 3.74
CA VAL A 54 9.24 -3.77 3.34
C VAL A 54 8.96 -2.93 2.10
N VAL A 55 8.29 -3.52 1.11
CA VAL A 55 7.70 -2.80 -0.03
C VAL A 55 6.21 -3.13 -0.07
N ALA A 56 5.37 -2.12 0.12
CA ALA A 56 3.92 -2.23 -0.02
C ALA A 56 3.51 -1.79 -1.43
N LEU A 57 2.87 -2.68 -2.17
CA LEU A 57 2.40 -2.42 -3.53
C LEU A 57 0.89 -2.25 -3.54
N GLN A 58 0.39 -1.28 -4.32
CA GLN A 58 -1.03 -1.08 -4.61
C GLN A 58 -1.27 -1.17 -6.11
N GLU A 59 -2.52 -1.36 -6.53
CA GLU A 59 -2.88 -1.47 -7.94
C GLU A 59 -2.08 -2.55 -8.69
N VAL A 60 -1.84 -3.70 -8.07
CA VAL A 60 -1.20 -4.82 -8.75
C VAL A 60 -2.24 -5.50 -9.66
N SER A 61 -2.06 -5.37 -10.97
CA SER A 61 -2.97 -5.95 -11.97
C SER A 61 -2.93 -7.48 -12.00
N PRO A 62 -3.94 -8.16 -12.56
CA PRO A 62 -3.90 -9.62 -12.73
C PRO A 62 -2.66 -10.11 -13.49
N ARG A 63 -2.21 -9.37 -14.52
CA ARG A 63 -0.98 -9.74 -15.24
C ARG A 63 0.26 -9.52 -14.39
N GLN A 64 0.29 -8.50 -13.54
CA GLN A 64 1.40 -8.30 -12.61
C GLN A 64 1.41 -9.35 -11.51
N GLN A 65 0.24 -9.80 -11.03
CA GLN A 65 0.10 -10.91 -10.08
C GLN A 65 0.73 -12.20 -10.62
N GLU A 66 0.56 -12.50 -11.91
CA GLU A 66 1.24 -13.64 -12.56
C GLU A 66 2.77 -13.47 -12.62
N LEU A 67 3.27 -12.24 -12.78
CA LEU A 67 4.68 -11.96 -13.03
C LEU A 67 5.52 -11.77 -11.75
N VAL A 68 4.93 -11.23 -10.69
CA VAL A 68 5.65 -10.90 -9.45
C VAL A 68 6.31 -12.14 -8.84
N PRO A 69 5.62 -13.29 -8.62
CA PRO A 69 6.23 -14.46 -7.99
C PRO A 69 7.47 -14.98 -8.75
N ASP A 70 7.38 -15.07 -10.09
CA ASP A 70 8.46 -15.58 -10.93
C ASP A 70 9.68 -14.64 -10.97
N THR A 71 9.43 -13.34 -10.89
CA THR A 71 10.49 -12.32 -10.99
C THR A 71 11.03 -11.89 -9.62
N LEU A 72 10.39 -12.27 -8.52
CA LEU A 72 10.86 -11.95 -7.17
C LEU A 72 12.22 -12.60 -6.86
N LEU A 73 12.47 -13.78 -7.41
CA LEU A 73 13.70 -14.55 -7.19
C LEU A 73 14.98 -13.83 -7.64
N VAL A 74 14.87 -12.84 -8.51
CA VAL A 74 16.01 -12.03 -8.98
C VAL A 74 16.10 -10.68 -8.27
N LEU A 75 15.02 -10.21 -7.63
CA LEU A 75 15.00 -8.92 -6.95
C LEU A 75 15.85 -8.99 -5.68
N CYS A 76 16.83 -8.09 -5.55
CA CYS A 76 17.62 -7.95 -4.34
C CYS A 76 18.24 -9.27 -3.85
N GLU A 77 18.76 -10.06 -4.80
CA GLU A 77 19.34 -11.39 -4.59
C GLU A 77 18.33 -12.45 -4.09
N GLY A 78 17.04 -12.26 -4.39
CA GLY A 78 15.97 -13.19 -4.01
C GLY A 78 15.66 -13.19 -2.52
N ARG A 79 15.97 -12.09 -1.82
CA ARG A 79 15.79 -11.98 -0.35
C ARG A 79 14.36 -11.68 0.09
N TYR A 80 13.50 -11.24 -0.82
CA TYR A 80 12.12 -10.94 -0.49
C TYR A 80 11.24 -12.17 -0.49
N GLN A 81 10.34 -12.23 0.49
CA GLN A 81 9.17 -13.07 0.53
C GLN A 81 7.97 -12.23 0.08
N LEU A 82 7.02 -12.85 -0.61
CA LEU A 82 5.76 -12.24 -1.02
C LEU A 82 4.67 -12.64 -0.03
N VAL A 83 4.04 -11.64 0.57
CA VAL A 83 2.83 -11.77 1.38
C VAL A 83 1.66 -11.29 0.53
N VAL A 84 0.78 -12.23 0.18
CA VAL A 84 -0.41 -11.97 -0.64
C VAL A 84 -1.43 -13.11 -0.48
N ASP A 85 -2.71 -12.76 -0.38
CA ASP A 85 -3.85 -13.62 -0.72
C ASP A 85 -4.27 -13.35 -2.17
N ASP A 86 -3.70 -14.09 -3.13
CA ASP A 86 -3.99 -13.92 -4.56
C ASP A 86 -5.41 -14.41 -4.88
N ARG A 87 -6.28 -13.45 -5.16
CA ARG A 87 -7.69 -13.67 -5.52
C ARG A 87 -7.99 -13.38 -6.99
N GLY A 88 -6.97 -13.08 -7.80
CA GLY A 88 -7.14 -12.67 -9.20
C GLY A 88 -7.94 -11.39 -9.36
N LEU A 89 -7.86 -10.48 -8.38
CA LEU A 89 -8.62 -9.23 -8.39
C LEU A 89 -8.02 -8.21 -9.36
N PRO A 90 -8.83 -7.31 -9.92
CA PRO A 90 -8.34 -6.31 -10.88
C PRO A 90 -7.41 -5.26 -10.26
N ASP A 91 -7.54 -5.04 -8.96
CA ASP A 91 -6.68 -4.24 -8.08
C ASP A 91 -6.38 -5.11 -6.86
N GLN A 92 -5.11 -5.15 -6.45
CA GLN A 92 -4.64 -6.03 -5.40
C GLN A 92 -3.43 -5.38 -4.73
N GLU A 93 -3.42 -5.41 -3.41
CA GLU A 93 -2.25 -5.03 -2.62
C GLU A 93 -1.36 -6.24 -2.35
N MET A 94 -0.05 -5.97 -2.25
CA MET A 94 0.96 -6.98 -1.93
C MET A 94 2.01 -6.39 -0.99
N ILE A 95 2.59 -7.25 -0.17
CA ILE A 95 3.75 -6.88 0.65
C ILE A 95 4.95 -7.74 0.23
N LEU A 96 6.06 -7.10 -0.13
CA LEU A 96 7.36 -7.74 -0.28
C LEU A 96 8.17 -7.48 0.98
N THR A 97 8.68 -8.50 1.64
CA THR A 97 9.47 -8.32 2.89
C THR A 97 10.67 -9.26 2.98
N ASN A 98 11.80 -8.74 3.47
CA ASN A 98 12.97 -9.56 3.80
C ASN A 98 13.06 -9.87 5.30
N ILE A 99 12.05 -9.48 6.07
CA ILE A 99 11.89 -9.80 7.49
C ILE A 99 11.02 -11.07 7.61
N PRO A 100 11.29 -11.99 8.57
CA PRO A 100 10.42 -13.14 8.80
C PRO A 100 8.97 -12.72 9.07
N VAL A 101 8.04 -13.36 8.37
CA VAL A 101 6.58 -13.17 8.55
C VAL A 101 6.11 -14.14 9.62
N LEU A 102 5.47 -13.62 10.67
CA LEU A 102 4.92 -14.41 11.77
C LEU A 102 3.45 -14.76 11.54
N ASP A 103 2.70 -13.84 10.93
CA ASP A 103 1.28 -13.99 10.62
C ASP A 103 0.88 -13.01 9.51
N GLU A 104 -0.22 -13.30 8.82
CA GLU A 104 -0.75 -12.47 7.74
C GLU A 104 -2.27 -12.59 7.62
N ALA A 105 -2.92 -11.54 7.12
CA ALA A 105 -4.36 -11.52 6.92
C ALA A 105 -4.76 -10.62 5.74
N TYR A 106 -5.74 -11.09 4.99
CA TYR A 106 -6.42 -10.33 3.96
C TYR A 106 -7.77 -9.84 4.46
N THR A 107 -8.09 -8.56 4.24
CA THR A 107 -9.38 -7.98 4.57
C THR A 107 -9.94 -7.22 3.38
N GLU A 108 -11.16 -7.57 2.97
CA GLU A 108 -11.93 -6.73 2.05
C GLU A 108 -12.41 -5.48 2.78
N LEU A 109 -12.24 -4.32 2.16
CA LEU A 109 -12.76 -3.06 2.65
C LEU A 109 -14.09 -2.71 1.98
N ALA A 110 -14.74 -1.66 2.48
CA ALA A 110 -15.95 -1.10 1.85
C ALA A 110 -15.73 -0.84 0.35
N GLY A 111 -16.68 -1.25 -0.49
CA GLY A 111 -16.49 -1.30 -1.95
C GLY A 111 -15.81 -2.59 -2.44
N ALA A 112 -15.86 -3.65 -1.65
CA ALA A 112 -15.41 -4.98 -2.03
C ALA A 112 -16.04 -5.44 -3.37
N PRO A 113 -15.31 -6.17 -4.22
CA PRO A 113 -13.97 -6.73 -3.96
C PRO A 113 -12.83 -5.82 -4.45
N ILE A 114 -13.08 -4.53 -4.68
CA ILE A 114 -12.09 -3.65 -5.34
C ILE A 114 -11.05 -3.13 -4.33
N TRP A 115 -11.50 -2.75 -3.15
CA TRP A 115 -10.65 -2.17 -2.11
C TRP A 115 -10.31 -3.22 -1.06
N SER A 116 -9.04 -3.31 -0.69
CA SER A 116 -8.59 -4.29 0.29
C SER A 116 -7.45 -3.78 1.18
N ALA A 117 -7.16 -4.55 2.22
CA ALA A 117 -6.00 -4.37 3.07
C ALA A 117 -5.32 -5.71 3.31
N HIS A 118 -4.00 -5.73 3.15
CA HIS A 118 -3.14 -6.85 3.54
C HIS A 118 -2.39 -6.47 4.79
N TRP A 119 -2.60 -7.23 5.86
CA TRP A 119 -1.87 -7.09 7.10
C TRP A 119 -0.81 -8.19 7.18
N ALA A 120 0.40 -7.81 7.61
CA ALA A 120 1.48 -8.73 7.90
C ALA A 120 2.12 -8.38 9.24
N ARG A 121 2.34 -9.39 10.08
CA ARG A 121 3.14 -9.29 11.29
C ARG A 121 4.55 -9.79 11.03
N LEU A 122 5.54 -8.95 11.32
CA LEU A 122 6.95 -9.16 10.99
C LEU A 122 7.80 -9.26 12.26
N GLU A 123 8.76 -10.19 12.28
CA GLU A 123 9.74 -10.34 13.37
C GLU A 123 10.96 -9.43 13.16
N ALA A 124 10.84 -8.13 13.46
CA ALA A 124 11.99 -7.22 13.42
C ALA A 124 12.89 -7.44 14.65
N GLY A 125 14.18 -7.12 14.55
CA GLY A 125 15.13 -7.37 15.65
C GLY A 125 14.90 -6.52 16.91
N PHE A 126 14.04 -5.50 16.83
CA PHE A 126 13.57 -4.69 17.95
C PHE A 126 12.17 -5.07 18.47
N GLY A 127 11.50 -6.07 17.87
CA GLY A 127 10.20 -6.58 18.29
C GLY A 127 9.20 -6.77 17.14
N PRO A 128 7.99 -7.28 17.42
CA PRO A 128 6.97 -7.50 16.40
C PRO A 128 6.48 -6.19 15.76
N VAL A 129 6.51 -6.10 14.44
CA VAL A 129 6.03 -4.95 13.67
C VAL A 129 4.85 -5.37 12.82
N ASP A 130 3.77 -4.61 12.87
CA ASP A 130 2.59 -4.85 12.05
C ASP A 130 2.52 -3.84 10.90
N VAL A 131 2.33 -4.34 9.68
CA VAL A 131 2.23 -3.54 8.46
C VAL A 131 0.90 -3.82 7.79
N VAL A 132 0.15 -2.76 7.50
CA VAL A 132 -1.05 -2.81 6.66
C VAL A 132 -0.75 -2.12 5.34
N ALA A 133 -0.71 -2.89 4.25
CA ALA A 133 -0.71 -2.38 2.88
C ALA A 133 -2.15 -2.24 2.37
N THR A 134 -2.55 -1.06 1.90
CA THR A 134 -3.94 -0.81 1.49
C THR A 134 -4.03 0.26 0.39
N HIS A 135 -5.09 0.22 -0.41
CA HIS A 135 -5.48 1.28 -1.33
C HIS A 135 -6.88 1.78 -0.96
N PHE A 136 -6.97 3.02 -0.46
CA PHE A 136 -8.27 3.58 -0.08
C PHE A 136 -9.05 4.07 -1.29
N ALA A 137 -10.38 4.17 -1.14
CA ALA A 137 -11.28 4.51 -2.23
C ALA A 137 -10.88 5.83 -2.91
N SER A 138 -10.65 5.76 -4.22
CA SER A 138 -10.37 6.92 -5.05
C SER A 138 -11.60 7.80 -5.25
N GLY A 139 -11.42 9.06 -5.63
CA GLY A 139 -12.55 9.96 -5.87
C GLY A 139 -13.51 9.50 -6.98
N SER A 140 -13.04 8.68 -7.92
CA SER A 140 -13.86 8.15 -9.03
C SER A 140 -14.73 6.95 -8.64
N LEU A 141 -14.38 6.26 -7.54
CA LEU A 141 -15.15 5.13 -7.02
C LEU A 141 -15.22 5.18 -5.49
N ASN A 142 -16.02 6.13 -5.01
CA ASN A 142 -16.25 6.39 -3.59
C ASN A 142 -17.75 6.57 -3.34
N LEU A 143 -18.46 5.46 -3.19
CA LEU A 143 -19.90 5.44 -2.95
C LEU A 143 -20.20 5.42 -1.44
N GLU A 144 -21.44 5.70 -1.09
CA GLU A 144 -21.92 5.57 0.29
C GLU A 144 -21.86 4.12 0.75
N CYS A 145 -21.41 3.91 1.99
CA CYS A 145 -21.52 2.63 2.67
C CYS A 145 -22.97 2.35 3.05
N GLU A 146 -23.43 1.17 2.67
CA GLU A 146 -24.74 0.65 3.07
C GLU A 146 -24.66 -0.04 4.45
N GLU A 147 -25.58 -0.95 4.74
CA GLU A 147 -25.58 -1.70 6.00
C GLU A 147 -24.37 -2.65 6.11
N PRO A 148 -23.90 -2.95 7.33
CA PRO A 148 -22.82 -3.90 7.57
C PRO A 148 -23.03 -5.24 6.85
N GLY A 149 -21.97 -5.74 6.23
CA GLY A 149 -21.98 -6.96 5.42
C GLY A 149 -22.31 -6.74 3.93
N VAL A 150 -22.76 -5.55 3.54
CA VAL A 150 -22.98 -5.20 2.13
C VAL A 150 -21.71 -4.61 1.54
N MET A 151 -21.22 -5.20 0.44
CA MET A 151 -20.06 -4.69 -0.32
C MET A 151 -18.83 -4.38 0.55
N GLY A 152 -18.59 -5.18 1.60
CA GLY A 152 -17.45 -4.98 2.51
C GLY A 152 -17.60 -3.87 3.55
N CYS A 153 -18.73 -3.15 3.61
CA CYS A 153 -19.01 -2.24 4.74
C CYS A 153 -19.13 -3.05 6.04
N SER A 154 -18.61 -2.52 7.15
CA SER A 154 -18.61 -3.20 8.45
C SER A 154 -19.17 -2.31 9.55
N GLU A 155 -19.32 -2.87 10.75
CA GLU A 155 -19.74 -2.12 11.96
C GLU A 155 -18.77 -0.98 12.33
N ALA A 156 -17.56 -0.95 11.75
CA ALA A 156 -16.61 0.14 11.93
C ALA A 156 -16.99 1.39 11.11
N CYS A 157 -17.82 1.26 10.08
CA CYS A 157 -18.32 2.39 9.29
C CYS A 157 -19.38 3.17 10.09
N ALA A 158 -19.33 4.49 10.01
CA ALA A 158 -20.45 5.33 10.45
C ALA A 158 -21.55 5.36 9.37
N LEU A 159 -22.80 5.50 9.80
CA LEU A 159 -23.93 5.61 8.88
C LEU A 159 -23.78 6.85 7.97
N GLY A 160 -23.87 6.64 6.66
CA GLY A 160 -23.70 7.70 5.66
C GLY A 160 -22.25 8.04 5.33
N ASP A 161 -21.28 7.28 5.86
CA ASP A 161 -19.91 7.32 5.35
C ASP A 161 -19.88 6.96 3.87
N ASP A 162 -18.98 7.58 3.12
CA ASP A 162 -18.51 6.97 1.88
C ASP A 162 -17.44 5.89 2.16
N TYR A 163 -17.16 5.04 1.18
CA TYR A 163 -16.18 3.95 1.33
C TYR A 163 -14.85 4.47 1.86
N GLY A 164 -14.34 5.55 1.29
CA GLY A 164 -13.08 6.14 1.68
C GLY A 164 -13.08 6.66 3.12
N ALA A 165 -14.17 7.24 3.62
CA ALA A 165 -14.31 7.62 5.02
C ALA A 165 -14.40 6.40 5.95
N CYS A 166 -15.00 5.29 5.49
CA CYS A 166 -15.04 4.06 6.26
C CYS A 166 -13.69 3.33 6.33
N HIS A 167 -12.91 3.30 5.25
CA HIS A 167 -11.65 2.58 5.14
C HIS A 167 -10.67 2.77 6.31
N PRO A 168 -10.31 4.00 6.75
CA PRO A 168 -9.42 4.18 7.89
C PRO A 168 -9.99 3.57 9.17
N ARG A 169 -11.32 3.58 9.38
CA ARG A 169 -11.95 2.94 10.54
C ARG A 169 -11.88 1.41 10.46
N GLN A 170 -12.04 0.84 9.26
CA GLN A 170 -11.87 -0.59 9.04
C GLN A 170 -10.42 -1.02 9.26
N THR A 171 -9.45 -0.22 8.80
CA THR A 171 -8.02 -0.44 9.08
C THR A 171 -7.71 -0.39 10.58
N LEU A 172 -8.26 0.58 11.31
CA LEU A 172 -8.10 0.66 12.76
C LEU A 172 -8.74 -0.52 13.49
N ALA A 173 -9.94 -0.94 13.08
CA ALA A 173 -10.60 -2.12 13.64
C ALA A 173 -9.81 -3.42 13.38
N LEU A 174 -9.20 -3.55 12.20
CA LEU A 174 -8.29 -4.65 11.87
C LEU A 174 -7.10 -4.68 12.85
N LEU A 175 -6.41 -3.54 13.02
CA LEU A 175 -5.26 -3.41 13.91
C LEU A 175 -5.64 -3.63 15.39
N GLU A 176 -6.76 -3.11 15.86
CA GLU A 176 -7.24 -3.34 17.23
C GLU A 176 -7.40 -4.85 17.52
N SER A 177 -7.86 -5.61 16.53
CA SER A 177 -8.08 -7.05 16.68
C SER A 177 -6.81 -7.91 16.62
N LEU A 178 -5.77 -7.45 15.90
CA LEU A 178 -4.59 -8.27 15.59
C LEU A 178 -3.29 -7.79 16.26
N SER A 179 -3.22 -6.53 16.70
CA SER A 179 -1.94 -5.84 16.91
C SER A 179 -1.63 -5.44 18.36
N ALA A 180 -2.22 -6.09 19.35
CA ALA A 180 -2.18 -5.65 20.76
C ALA A 180 -0.77 -5.58 21.40
N ASP A 181 0.20 -6.35 20.89
CA ASP A 181 1.57 -6.44 21.40
C ASP A 181 2.65 -5.98 20.39
N ALA A 182 2.25 -5.39 19.25
CA ALA A 182 3.20 -4.85 18.28
C ALA A 182 3.95 -3.65 18.87
N VAL A 183 5.28 -3.60 18.65
CA VAL A 183 6.11 -2.46 19.06
C VAL A 183 6.01 -1.29 18.07
N LEU A 184 5.53 -1.56 16.85
CA LEU A 184 5.29 -0.59 15.81
C LEU A 184 4.13 -1.07 14.91
N GLN A 185 3.22 -0.16 14.57
CA GLN A 185 2.16 -0.38 13.60
C GLN A 185 2.33 0.62 12.46
N LEU A 186 2.22 0.14 11.22
CA LEU A 186 2.34 0.95 10.01
C LEU A 186 1.12 0.75 9.13
N VAL A 187 0.49 1.85 8.73
CA VAL A 187 -0.50 1.87 7.64
C VAL A 187 0.18 2.53 6.45
N VAL A 188 0.35 1.78 5.37
CA VAL A 188 1.10 2.22 4.19
C VAL A 188 0.29 1.95 2.94
N GLY A 189 0.33 2.89 2.00
CA GLY A 189 -0.34 2.73 0.73
C GLY A 189 -0.77 4.04 0.09
N ASP A 190 -1.59 3.91 -0.95
CA ASP A 190 -2.28 5.05 -1.55
C ASP A 190 -3.58 5.30 -0.79
N LEU A 191 -3.56 6.29 0.09
CA LEU A 191 -4.70 6.64 0.92
C LEU A 191 -5.69 7.58 0.19
N ASN A 192 -5.39 7.93 -1.07
CA ASN A 192 -6.19 8.73 -1.99
C ASN A 192 -6.60 10.13 -1.48
N ARG A 193 -5.96 10.64 -0.42
CA ARG A 193 -6.24 11.94 0.19
C ARG A 193 -5.00 12.56 0.82
N PRO A 194 -4.92 13.90 0.83
CA PRO A 194 -3.83 14.60 1.49
C PRO A 194 -3.96 14.53 3.01
N ILE A 195 -2.85 14.80 3.72
CA ILE A 195 -2.73 14.68 5.18
C ILE A 195 -3.75 15.51 5.98
N GLY A 196 -4.27 16.60 5.41
CA GLY A 196 -5.29 17.45 6.04
C GLY A 196 -6.73 16.95 5.89
N ASP A 197 -6.97 15.90 5.10
CA ASP A 197 -8.32 15.36 4.89
C ASP A 197 -8.79 14.52 6.08
N SER A 198 -10.09 14.58 6.38
CA SER A 198 -10.75 13.82 7.44
C SER A 198 -10.44 12.31 7.45
N ARG A 199 -10.17 11.75 6.28
CA ARG A 199 -9.79 10.34 6.11
C ARG A 199 -8.46 10.03 6.77
N ILE A 200 -7.49 10.92 6.61
CA ILE A 200 -6.18 10.78 7.23
C ILE A 200 -6.24 11.22 8.69
N THR A 201 -7.01 12.25 9.02
CA THR A 201 -7.15 12.68 10.42
C THR A 201 -7.76 11.58 11.29
N THR A 202 -8.60 10.70 10.73
CA THR A 202 -9.12 9.52 11.44
C THR A 202 -8.00 8.60 11.95
N LEU A 203 -6.94 8.41 11.17
CA LEU A 203 -5.76 7.65 11.59
C LEU A 203 -4.94 8.42 12.63
N THR A 204 -4.71 9.72 12.42
CA THR A 204 -3.89 10.52 13.34
C THR A 204 -4.57 10.74 14.70
N ASP A 205 -5.90 10.85 14.73
CA ASP A 205 -6.70 10.92 15.96
C ASP A 205 -6.60 9.62 16.77
N ALA A 206 -6.31 8.49 16.11
CA ALA A 206 -6.01 7.20 16.74
C ALA A 206 -4.54 7.07 17.20
N GLY A 207 -3.73 8.13 17.04
CA GLY A 207 -2.34 8.19 17.50
C GLY A 207 -1.29 7.86 16.44
N PHE A 208 -1.69 7.64 15.18
CA PHE A 208 -0.73 7.55 14.08
C PHE A 208 -0.09 8.91 13.79
N VAL A 209 1.13 8.89 13.31
CA VAL A 209 1.83 10.08 12.83
C VAL A 209 2.13 9.92 11.35
N ASP A 210 2.12 11.04 10.63
CA ASP A 210 2.61 11.08 9.26
C ASP A 210 4.15 11.06 9.28
N ALA A 211 4.73 9.94 8.85
CA ALA A 211 6.17 9.75 8.89
C ALA A 211 6.94 10.71 7.97
N TYR A 212 6.33 11.19 6.87
CA TYR A 212 6.95 12.16 5.97
C TYR A 212 7.00 13.55 6.61
N LEU A 213 5.89 14.01 7.17
CA LEU A 213 5.83 15.29 7.89
C LEU A 213 6.73 15.29 9.13
N GLU A 214 6.75 14.20 9.91
CA GLU A 214 7.64 14.07 11.08
C GLU A 214 9.12 14.10 10.68
N ALA A 215 9.45 13.60 9.47
CA ALA A 215 10.79 13.71 8.90
C ALA A 215 11.10 15.11 8.33
N GLY A 216 10.18 16.08 8.45
CA GLY A 216 10.32 17.42 7.90
C GLY A 216 10.27 17.47 6.38
N ARG A 217 9.74 16.43 5.73
CA ARG A 217 9.56 16.38 4.29
C ARG A 217 8.16 16.92 3.94
N PRO A 218 8.05 17.82 2.96
CA PRO A 218 6.74 18.23 2.48
C PRO A 218 6.03 17.02 1.85
N GLU A 219 4.70 16.98 1.95
CA GLU A 219 3.87 16.01 1.23
C GLU A 219 4.15 16.05 -0.28
N CYS A 220 4.45 17.24 -0.81
CA CYS A 220 4.88 17.41 -2.18
C CYS A 220 5.72 18.69 -2.31
N ASP A 221 6.92 18.57 -2.88
CA ASP A 221 7.76 19.67 -3.29
C ASP A 221 7.51 19.95 -4.79
N PRO A 222 6.90 21.08 -5.15
CA PRO A 222 6.62 21.40 -6.55
C PRO A 222 7.86 21.70 -7.39
N GLU A 223 9.01 22.00 -6.79
CA GLU A 223 10.25 22.28 -7.52
C GLU A 223 11.01 21.00 -7.88
N THR A 224 11.00 20.01 -6.99
CA THR A 224 11.76 18.76 -7.15
C THR A 224 10.88 17.56 -7.52
N GLY A 225 9.57 17.63 -7.26
CA GLY A 225 8.67 16.50 -7.31
C GLY A 225 8.84 15.51 -6.14
N GLU A 226 9.64 15.83 -5.12
CA GLU A 226 9.73 15.01 -3.91
C GLU A 226 8.36 14.92 -3.22
N GLY A 227 8.00 13.75 -2.69
CA GLY A 227 6.75 13.54 -1.94
C GLY A 227 5.52 13.20 -2.79
N GLY A 228 5.47 13.58 -4.08
CA GLY A 228 4.38 13.16 -4.97
C GLY A 228 4.46 13.72 -6.39
N SER A 229 3.88 12.99 -7.35
CA SER A 229 3.75 13.43 -8.74
C SER A 229 2.65 14.50 -8.95
N CYS A 230 1.79 14.71 -7.95
CA CYS A 230 0.61 15.57 -8.01
C CYS A 230 0.91 17.08 -8.15
N CYS A 231 2.15 17.53 -7.88
CA CYS A 231 2.54 18.94 -8.07
C CYS A 231 3.17 19.25 -9.43
N VAL A 232 3.43 18.24 -10.26
CA VAL A 232 3.95 18.44 -11.60
C VAL A 232 2.76 18.41 -12.56
N GLU A 233 2.20 19.57 -12.91
CA GLU A 233 1.21 19.64 -13.99
C GLU A 233 1.80 19.04 -15.27
N GLY A 234 1.33 17.84 -15.67
CA GLY A 234 1.64 17.22 -16.95
C GLY A 234 2.99 16.48 -17.08
N GLY A 235 3.68 16.14 -15.98
CA GLY A 235 4.94 15.39 -16.03
C GLY A 235 4.79 13.91 -15.64
N PRO A 236 5.53 12.96 -16.27
CA PRO A 236 5.64 11.60 -15.74
C PRO A 236 6.29 11.63 -14.35
N PRO A 237 6.03 10.63 -13.48
CA PRO A 237 6.62 10.61 -12.14
C PRO A 237 8.15 10.70 -12.24
N PRO A 238 8.79 11.58 -11.47
CA PRO A 238 10.24 11.59 -11.39
C PRO A 238 10.70 10.29 -10.73
N ALA A 239 11.66 9.63 -11.37
CA ALA A 239 12.49 8.63 -10.70
C ALA A 239 13.32 9.36 -9.65
N GLY A 240 13.18 8.95 -8.39
CA GLY A 240 13.91 9.47 -7.25
C GLY A 240 14.16 8.36 -6.24
#